data_AF-A0A1G5IEN2-F1
#
_entry.id   AF-A0A1G5IEN2-F1
#
_cell.length_a   1.000
_cell.length_b   1.000
_cell.length_c   1.000
_cell.angle_alpha   90.00
_cell.angle_beta   90.00
_cell.angle_gamma   90.00
#
_symmetry.space_group_name_H-M   'P 1'
#
loop_
_entity.id
_entity.type
_entity.pdbx_description
1 polymer ?
#
loop_
_entity_poly.entity_id
_entity_poly.type
_entity_poly.pdbx_seq_one_letter_code
_entity_poly.pdbx_strand_id
1 'polypeptide(L)'
;MSYPQLYRKRLIPAECIPLKDDIILHMDENVIVTSWNTIRPKKDLHHGSSVYYLKEGWKVSRFQRKDDSLMYTYCDIVSFTPDEKENTLLVTDLLADVIIYPDGFVKVVDLDELAEAVREGLMTGEELNTCLVNLNTLLEKIYKGELDQLTSPLDRFSN
;
A
#
# COMPACT_ATOMS: atom_id res chain seq x y z
N MET A 1 -12.44 -5.30 -20.26
CA MET A 1 -11.86 -6.31 -19.35
C MET A 1 -12.49 -6.12 -17.99
N SER A 2 -12.78 -7.19 -17.27
CA SER A 2 -13.16 -7.08 -15.85
C SER A 2 -11.88 -6.92 -15.05
N TYR A 3 -11.81 -5.94 -14.16
CA TYR A 3 -10.73 -5.86 -13.20
C TYR A 3 -10.82 -7.02 -12.19
N PRO A 4 -9.69 -7.42 -11.56
CA PRO A 4 -9.71 -8.45 -10.52
C PRO A 4 -10.35 -7.91 -9.25
N GLN A 5 -11.00 -8.79 -8.47
CA GLN A 5 -11.40 -8.45 -7.11
C GLN A 5 -10.15 -8.40 -6.22
N LEU A 6 -9.91 -7.26 -5.58
CA LEU A 6 -8.81 -7.09 -4.64
C LEU A 6 -9.19 -7.65 -3.26
N TYR A 7 -8.23 -8.35 -2.64
CA TYR A 7 -8.30 -8.80 -1.26
C TYR A 7 -7.11 -8.25 -0.50
N ARG A 8 -7.34 -7.82 0.75
CA ARG A 8 -6.28 -7.49 1.69
C ARG A 8 -6.15 -8.61 2.71
N LYS A 9 -4.95 -9.16 2.84
CA LYS A 9 -4.57 -10.06 3.92
C LYS A 9 -3.59 -9.34 4.86
N ARG A 10 -3.85 -9.40 6.17
CA ARG A 10 -2.95 -8.89 7.20
C ARG A 10 -2.54 -10.03 8.13
N LEU A 11 -1.28 -10.04 8.55
CA LEU A 11 -0.73 -11.07 9.43
C LEU A 11 -1.08 -10.80 10.90
N ILE A 12 -1.03 -9.54 11.32
CA ILE A 12 -1.30 -9.11 12.71
C ILE A 12 -2.12 -7.81 12.70
N PRO A 13 -3.35 -7.78 13.24
CA PRO A 13 -4.17 -8.94 13.54
C PRO A 13 -4.47 -9.72 12.25
N ALA A 14 -4.59 -11.04 12.37
CA ALA A 14 -4.89 -11.91 11.23
C ALA A 14 -6.25 -11.57 10.63
N GLU A 15 -6.24 -11.13 9.38
CA GLU A 15 -7.46 -10.75 8.64
C GLU A 15 -7.28 -11.06 7.16
N CYS A 16 -8.35 -11.46 6.48
CA CYS A 16 -8.40 -11.52 5.02
C CYS A 16 -9.78 -11.05 4.57
N ILE A 17 -9.85 -9.88 3.93
CA ILE A 17 -11.11 -9.26 3.52
C ILE A 17 -11.08 -8.79 2.06
N PRO A 18 -12.21 -8.86 1.34
CA PRO A 18 -12.34 -8.23 0.03
C PRO A 18 -12.42 -6.71 0.17
N LEU A 19 -11.71 -5.99 -0.69
CA LEU A 19 -11.79 -4.54 -0.81
C LEU A 19 -12.94 -4.17 -1.76
N LYS A 20 -14.18 -4.30 -1.27
CA LYS A 20 -15.40 -4.12 -2.09
C LYS A 20 -15.68 -2.66 -2.45
N ASP A 21 -15.17 -1.73 -1.65
CA ASP A 21 -15.43 -0.30 -1.79
C ASP A 21 -14.30 0.44 -2.56
N ASP A 22 -13.21 -0.27 -2.87
CA ASP A 22 -12.10 0.26 -3.67
C ASP A 22 -12.47 0.21 -5.16
N ILE A 23 -12.34 1.34 -5.84
CA ILE A 23 -12.62 1.47 -7.27
C ILE A 23 -11.29 1.41 -8.02
N ILE A 24 -11.11 0.41 -8.90
CA ILE A 24 -9.96 0.37 -9.80
C ILE A 24 -10.16 1.36 -10.94
N LEU A 25 -9.26 2.34 -11.02
CA LEU A 25 -9.25 3.41 -12.01
C LEU A 25 -8.41 3.03 -13.23
N HIS A 26 -7.30 2.32 -13.00
CA HIS A 26 -6.37 1.85 -14.03
C HIS A 26 -5.68 0.58 -13.59
N MET A 27 -5.35 -0.29 -14.55
CA MET A 27 -4.55 -1.49 -14.33
C MET A 27 -3.74 -1.81 -15.59
N ASP A 28 -2.44 -2.06 -15.40
CA ASP A 28 -1.55 -2.65 -16.39
C ASP A 28 -0.64 -3.71 -15.75
N GLU A 29 0.38 -4.17 -16.49
CA GLU A 29 1.32 -5.19 -16.05
C GLU A 29 2.28 -4.74 -14.93
N ASN A 30 2.35 -3.45 -14.63
CA ASN A 30 3.24 -2.86 -13.63
C ASN A 30 2.45 -2.31 -12.44
N VAL A 31 1.31 -1.67 -12.68
CA VAL A 31 0.57 -0.96 -11.63
C VAL A 31 -0.94 -1.19 -11.65
N ILE A 32 -1.54 -1.10 -10.46
CA ILE A 32 -2.99 -0.91 -10.27
C ILE A 32 -3.20 0.42 -9.57
N VAL A 33 -4.12 1.25 -10.06
CA VAL A 33 -4.52 2.51 -9.42
C VAL A 33 -5.93 2.38 -8.89
N THR A 34 -6.13 2.67 -7.60
CA THR A 34 -7.46 2.67 -6.96
C THR A 34 -7.79 4.00 -6.31
N SER A 35 -9.08 4.27 -6.16
CA SER A 35 -9.61 5.28 -5.24
C SER A 35 -10.53 4.63 -4.21
N TRP A 36 -10.56 5.21 -3.02
CA TRP A 36 -11.34 4.68 -1.90
C TRP A 36 -11.79 5.81 -0.96
N ASN A 37 -12.89 5.56 -0.25
CA ASN A 37 -13.37 6.43 0.82
C ASN A 37 -13.04 5.80 2.18
N THR A 38 -12.83 6.62 3.21
CA THR A 38 -12.52 6.08 4.53
C THR A 38 -13.72 5.34 5.13
N ILE A 39 -13.53 4.07 5.48
CA ILE A 39 -14.54 3.22 6.12
C ILE A 39 -14.95 3.76 7.51
N ARG A 40 -14.04 4.50 8.18
CA ARG A 40 -14.30 5.20 9.44
C ARG A 40 -13.74 6.63 9.35
N PRO A 41 -14.56 7.69 9.43
CA PRO A 41 -14.05 9.05 9.41
C PRO A 41 -13.15 9.28 10.63
N LYS A 42 -11.83 9.29 10.44
CA LYS A 42 -10.95 10.01 11.39
C LYS A 42 -11.22 11.49 11.15
N LYS A 43 -11.11 12.31 12.20
CA LYS A 43 -11.59 13.71 12.21
C LYS A 43 -11.23 14.51 10.96
N ASP A 44 -10.06 14.25 10.38
CA ASP A 44 -9.58 14.94 9.18
C ASP A 44 -9.31 14.07 7.95
N LEU A 45 -9.41 12.73 8.05
CA LEU A 45 -9.17 11.84 6.91
C LEU A 45 -10.50 11.54 6.22
N HIS A 46 -10.60 11.82 4.92
CA HIS A 46 -11.85 11.72 4.17
C HIS A 46 -11.82 10.64 3.09
N HIS A 47 -10.76 10.63 2.27
CA HIS A 47 -10.62 9.75 1.13
C HIS A 47 -9.14 9.55 0.78
N GLY A 48 -8.88 8.67 -0.17
CA GLY A 48 -7.53 8.48 -0.68
C GLY A 48 -7.51 7.76 -2.01
N SER A 49 -6.31 7.64 -2.54
CA SER A 49 -6.01 6.90 -3.75
C SER A 49 -4.70 6.15 -3.58
N SER A 50 -4.60 4.99 -4.23
CA SER A 50 -3.48 4.08 -4.04
C SER A 50 -2.94 3.60 -5.39
N VAL A 51 -1.62 3.46 -5.47
CA VAL A 51 -0.91 2.77 -6.53
C VAL A 51 -0.30 1.50 -5.95
N TYR A 52 -0.63 0.37 -6.53
CA TYR A 52 -0.03 -0.92 -6.23
C TYR A 52 1.06 -1.16 -7.26
N TYR A 53 2.32 -1.26 -6.82
CA TYR A 53 3.49 -1.51 -7.66
C TYR A 53 3.79 -3.01 -7.69
N LEU A 54 3.26 -3.70 -8.71
CA LEU A 54 3.13 -5.16 -8.75
C LEU A 54 4.48 -5.89 -8.79
N LYS A 55 5.54 -5.23 -9.26
CA LYS A 55 6.89 -5.81 -9.37
C LYS A 55 7.81 -5.38 -8.22
N GLU A 56 7.52 -4.25 -7.59
CA GLU A 56 8.34 -3.63 -6.56
C GLU A 56 7.90 -4.02 -5.14
N GLY A 57 6.66 -4.48 -4.98
CA GLY A 57 6.15 -4.99 -3.70
C GLY A 57 5.75 -3.90 -2.72
N TRP A 58 5.29 -2.74 -3.21
CA TRP A 58 4.73 -1.68 -2.36
C TRP A 58 3.37 -1.23 -2.85
N LYS A 59 2.58 -0.70 -1.92
CA LYS A 59 1.36 0.06 -2.19
C LYS A 59 1.56 1.48 -1.67
N VAL A 60 1.55 2.47 -2.55
CA VAL A 60 1.72 3.89 -2.20
C VAL A 60 0.36 4.57 -2.23
N SER A 61 -0.01 5.23 -1.14
CA SER A 61 -1.34 5.79 -0.94
C SER A 61 -1.28 7.25 -0.54
N ARG A 62 -2.04 8.12 -1.22
CA ARG A 62 -2.29 9.49 -0.78
C ARG A 62 -3.49 9.51 0.16
N PHE A 63 -3.27 9.98 1.38
CA PHE A 63 -4.33 10.17 2.36
C PHE A 63 -4.73 11.64 2.34
N GLN A 64 -5.99 11.93 1.99
CA GLN A 64 -6.47 13.30 1.75
C GLN A 64 -7.55 13.72 2.75
N ARG A 65 -7.55 15.02 3.03
CA ARG A 65 -8.59 15.67 3.83
C ARG A 65 -9.83 15.95 2.99
N LYS A 66 -10.88 16.48 3.62
CA LYS A 66 -12.13 16.85 2.94
C LYS A 66 -11.96 17.98 1.91
N ASP A 67 -10.96 18.82 2.07
CA ASP A 67 -10.59 19.91 1.15
C ASP A 67 -9.54 19.49 0.11
N ASP A 68 -9.39 18.19 -0.11
CA ASP A 68 -8.44 17.56 -1.03
C ASP A 68 -6.95 17.78 -0.70
N SER A 69 -6.64 18.50 0.39
CA SER A 69 -5.27 18.69 0.83
C SER A 69 -4.64 17.37 1.32
N LEU A 70 -3.36 17.18 0.97
CA LEU A 70 -2.59 16.01 1.38
C LEU A 70 -2.40 16.02 2.90
N MET A 71 -2.82 14.95 3.55
CA MET A 71 -2.55 14.72 4.97
C MET A 71 -1.17 14.09 5.17
N TYR A 72 -0.89 13.01 4.43
CA TYR A 72 0.41 12.33 4.32
C TYR A 72 0.36 11.32 3.16
N THR A 73 1.53 10.88 2.71
CA THR A 73 1.68 9.69 1.86
C THR A 73 1.98 8.49 2.75
N TYR A 74 1.33 7.37 2.49
CA TYR A 74 1.52 6.11 3.22
C TYR A 74 1.97 5.04 2.24
N CYS A 75 3.04 4.33 2.56
CA CYS A 75 3.58 3.26 1.75
C CYS A 75 3.56 1.96 2.55
N ASP A 76 2.73 1.01 2.12
CA ASP A 76 2.71 -0.33 2.68
C ASP A 76 3.69 -1.23 1.93
N ILE A 77 4.49 -2.01 2.65
CA ILE A 77 5.26 -3.10 2.05
C ILE A 77 4.36 -4.32 1.94
N VAL A 78 4.22 -4.86 0.72
CA VAL A 78 3.22 -5.89 0.41
C VAL A 78 3.77 -6.97 -0.53
N SER A 79 3.10 -8.12 -0.57
CA SER A 79 3.25 -9.11 -1.62
C SER A 79 1.95 -9.32 -2.38
N PHE A 80 2.08 -9.74 -3.64
CA PHE A 80 0.98 -9.89 -4.58
C PHE A 80 0.83 -11.34 -5.00
N THR A 81 -0.35 -11.92 -4.81
CA THR A 81 -0.67 -13.28 -5.25
C THR A 81 -1.90 -13.24 -6.16
N PRO A 82 -1.72 -13.24 -7.49
CA PRO A 82 -2.83 -13.28 -8.44
C PRO A 82 -3.46 -14.68 -8.52
N ASP A 83 -4.78 -14.74 -8.70
CA ASP A 83 -5.52 -15.94 -9.07
C ASP A 83 -6.31 -15.67 -10.35
N GLU A 84 -5.82 -16.20 -11.48
CA GLU A 84 -6.45 -16.02 -12.78
C GLU A 84 -7.80 -16.74 -12.91
N LYS A 85 -8.01 -17.84 -12.18
CA LYS A 85 -9.24 -18.63 -12.28
C LYS A 85 -10.40 -17.90 -11.62
N GLU A 86 -10.15 -17.35 -10.44
CA GLU A 86 -11.14 -16.60 -9.67
C GLU A 86 -11.16 -15.11 -10.04
N ASN A 87 -10.24 -14.66 -10.90
CA ASN A 87 -10.02 -13.25 -11.25
C ASN A 87 -9.87 -12.38 -9.99
N THR A 88 -8.94 -12.77 -9.11
CA THR A 88 -8.66 -12.07 -7.85
C THR A 88 -7.19 -11.72 -7.71
N LEU A 89 -6.91 -10.70 -6.89
CA LEU A 89 -5.57 -10.37 -6.47
C LEU A 89 -5.52 -10.26 -4.95
N LEU A 90 -4.74 -11.14 -4.32
CA LEU A 90 -4.47 -11.07 -2.90
C LEU A 90 -3.26 -10.17 -2.65
N VAL A 91 -3.48 -9.10 -1.89
CA VAL A 91 -2.45 -8.18 -1.41
C VAL A 91 -2.18 -8.52 0.05
N THR A 92 -1.01 -9.10 0.32
CA THR A 92 -0.61 -9.45 1.68
C THR A 92 0.25 -8.34 2.25
N ASP A 93 -0.20 -7.78 3.37
CA ASP A 93 0.50 -6.79 4.19
C ASP A 93 1.69 -7.46 4.90
N LEU A 94 2.90 -6.97 4.63
CA LEU A 94 4.16 -7.45 5.22
C LEU A 94 4.59 -6.61 6.43
N LEU A 95 3.66 -5.87 7.04
CA LEU A 95 3.70 -5.17 8.32
C LEU A 95 4.63 -3.96 8.41
N ALA A 96 5.69 -3.88 7.60
CA ALA A 96 6.49 -2.66 7.56
C ALA A 96 5.78 -1.58 6.73
N ASP A 97 5.68 -0.37 7.29
CA ASP A 97 5.08 0.77 6.62
C ASP A 97 5.96 2.02 6.70
N VAL A 98 5.80 2.92 5.72
CA VAL A 98 6.46 4.23 5.71
C VAL A 98 5.44 5.34 5.56
N ILE A 99 5.48 6.31 6.47
CA ILE A 99 4.66 7.52 6.44
C ILE A 99 5.54 8.70 6.05
N ILE A 100 5.10 9.47 5.05
CA ILE A 100 5.78 10.69 4.60
C ILE A 100 4.83 11.87 4.77
N TYR A 101 5.22 12.84 5.59
CA TYR A 101 4.44 14.04 5.86
C TYR A 101 4.73 15.14 4.82
N PRO A 102 3.83 16.13 4.65
CA PRO A 102 4.02 17.22 3.67
C PRO A 102 5.29 18.06 3.88
N ASP A 103 5.85 18.08 5.08
CA ASP A 103 7.12 18.75 5.40
C ASP A 103 8.37 17.91 5.04
N GLY A 104 8.16 16.71 4.48
CA GLY A 104 9.22 15.77 4.13
C GLY A 104 9.67 14.87 5.28
N PHE A 105 9.06 14.96 6.48
CA PHE A 105 9.38 14.03 7.57
C PHE A 105 8.98 12.60 7.18
N VAL A 106 9.94 11.68 7.30
CA VAL A 106 9.76 10.26 6.98
C VAL A 106 9.78 9.44 8.26
N LYS A 107 8.77 8.59 8.44
CA LYS A 107 8.64 7.72 9.61
C LYS A 107 8.40 6.28 9.17
N VAL A 108 9.28 5.37 9.57
CA VAL A 108 9.05 3.92 9.45
C VAL A 108 8.29 3.44 10.69
N VAL A 109 7.24 2.65 10.50
CA VAL A 109 6.38 2.14 11.59
C VAL A 109 6.16 0.63 11.47
N ASP A 110 5.57 0.05 12.52
CA ASP A 110 5.10 -1.34 12.60
C ASP A 110 6.19 -2.43 12.42
N LEU A 111 7.47 -2.04 12.59
CA LEU A 111 8.60 -2.98 12.63
C LEU A 111 8.57 -3.93 13.85
N ASP A 112 7.89 -3.53 14.92
CA ASP A 112 7.59 -4.38 16.06
C ASP A 112 6.57 -5.47 15.70
N GLU A 113 5.51 -5.13 14.96
CA GLU A 113 4.59 -6.13 14.39
C GLU A 113 5.31 -7.07 13.41
N LEU A 114 6.21 -6.54 12.56
CA LEU A 114 7.05 -7.37 11.69
C LEU A 114 7.89 -8.38 12.50
N ALA A 115 8.57 -7.92 13.55
CA ALA A 115 9.36 -8.79 14.43
C ALA A 115 8.50 -9.83 15.16
N GLU A 116 7.29 -9.43 15.58
CA GLU A 116 6.29 -10.31 16.19
C GLU A 116 5.87 -11.43 15.23
N ALA A 117 5.54 -11.09 13.98
CA ALA A 117 5.10 -12.07 12.99
C ALA A 117 6.16 -13.12 12.68
N VAL A 118 7.44 -12.74 12.68
CA VAL A 118 8.57 -13.68 12.54
C VAL A 118 8.68 -14.57 13.78
N ARG A 119 8.57 -14.00 14.98
CA ARG A 119 8.68 -14.74 16.24
C ARG A 119 7.56 -15.78 16.38
N GLU A 120 6.34 -15.42 16.02
CA GLU A 120 5.15 -16.27 16.08
C GLU A 120 5.04 -17.23 14.89
N GLY A 121 5.97 -17.19 13.93
CA GLY A 121 5.99 -18.07 12.75
C GLY A 121 4.89 -17.76 11.72
N LEU A 122 4.33 -16.55 11.75
CA LEU A 122 3.34 -16.05 10.79
C LEU A 122 3.99 -15.56 9.48
N MET A 123 5.29 -15.27 9.52
CA MET A 123 6.10 -14.86 8.37
C MET A 123 7.34 -15.75 8.24
N THR A 124 7.61 -16.21 7.03
CA THR A 124 8.81 -16.98 6.71
C THR A 124 10.06 -16.09 6.62
N GLY A 125 11.24 -16.69 6.72
CA GLY A 125 12.51 -15.94 6.53
C GLY A 125 12.65 -15.33 5.13
N GLU A 126 12.05 -15.95 4.10
CA GLU A 126 12.04 -15.43 2.73
C GLU A 126 11.11 -14.22 2.58
N GLU A 127 9.92 -14.26 3.17
CA GLU A 127 9.00 -13.11 3.23
C GLU A 127 9.61 -11.95 4.01
N LEU A 128 10.28 -12.23 5.13
CA LEU A 128 11.00 -11.20 5.90
C LEU A 128 12.11 -10.55 5.05
N ASN A 129 12.94 -11.35 4.39
CA ASN A 129 14.00 -10.83 3.53
C ASN A 129 13.43 -9.96 2.40
N THR A 130 12.37 -10.43 1.75
CA THR A 130 11.66 -9.68 0.71
C THR A 130 11.13 -8.35 1.26
N CYS A 131 10.46 -8.37 2.41
CA CYS A 131 9.96 -7.16 3.08
C CYS A 131 11.08 -6.15 3.34
N LEU A 132 12.21 -6.57 3.89
CA LEU A 132 13.34 -5.69 4.22
C LEU A 132 14.02 -5.11 2.98
N VAL A 133 14.23 -5.91 1.93
CA VAL A 133 14.83 -5.44 0.67
C VAL A 133 13.91 -4.42 -0.03
N ASN A 134 12.62 -4.72 -0.05
CA ASN A 134 11.58 -3.84 -0.58
C ASN A 134 11.54 -2.53 0.22
N LEU A 135 11.48 -2.59 1.55
CA LEU A 135 11.53 -1.41 2.41
C LEU A 135 12.76 -0.54 2.15
N ASN A 136 13.95 -1.13 2.08
CA ASN A 136 15.17 -0.38 1.79
C ASN A 136 15.11 0.32 0.43
N THR A 137 14.68 -0.40 -0.60
CA THR A 137 14.59 0.15 -1.96
C THR A 137 13.58 1.29 -2.05
N LEU A 138 12.47 1.24 -1.28
CA LEU A 138 11.51 2.32 -1.15
C LEU A 138 12.14 3.56 -0.50
N LEU A 139 12.81 3.35 0.63
CA LEU A 139 13.46 4.43 1.38
C LEU A 139 14.54 5.11 0.55
N GLU A 140 15.35 4.35 -0.22
CA GLU A 140 16.33 4.92 -1.13
C GLU A 140 15.70 5.85 -2.18
N LYS A 141 14.52 5.49 -2.72
CA LYS A 141 13.79 6.36 -3.65
C LYS A 141 13.28 7.62 -2.97
N ILE A 142 12.70 7.48 -1.78
CA ILE A 142 12.21 8.62 -0.99
C ILE A 142 13.36 9.58 -0.68
N TYR A 143 14.51 9.08 -0.24
CA TYR A 143 15.68 9.89 0.10
C TYR A 143 16.35 10.55 -1.12
N LYS A 144 16.16 10.00 -2.32
CA LYS A 144 16.56 10.63 -3.59
C LYS A 144 15.59 11.72 -4.06
N GLY A 145 14.49 11.95 -3.34
CA GLY A 145 13.45 12.92 -3.74
C GLY A 145 12.52 12.40 -4.83
N GLU A 146 12.41 11.07 -5.02
CA GLU A 146 11.61 10.46 -6.08
C GLU A 146 10.14 10.19 -5.65
N LEU A 147 9.67 10.80 -4.55
CA LEU A 147 8.30 10.59 -4.06
C LEU A 147 7.23 11.00 -5.09
N ASP A 148 7.48 12.07 -5.85
CA ASP A 148 6.58 12.52 -6.90
C ASP A 148 6.43 11.45 -8.00
N GLN A 149 7.49 10.71 -8.31
CA GLN A 149 7.44 9.63 -9.29
C GLN A 149 6.58 8.46 -8.77
N LEU A 150 6.71 8.14 -7.48
CA LEU A 150 5.93 7.10 -6.80
C LEU A 150 4.43 7.43 -6.71
N THR A 151 4.06 8.71 -6.80
CA THR A 151 2.67 9.14 -6.71
C THR A 151 2.11 9.67 -8.02
N SER A 152 2.96 9.88 -9.04
CA SER A 152 2.57 10.36 -10.36
C SER A 152 1.44 9.59 -11.07
N PRO A 153 1.26 8.26 -10.87
CA PRO A 153 0.12 7.56 -11.46
C PRO A 153 -1.23 8.05 -10.92
N LEU A 154 -1.26 8.62 -9.71
CA LEU A 154 -2.46 9.17 -9.08
C LEU A 154 -2.88 10.52 -9.68
N ASP A 155 -1.94 11.29 -10.21
CA ASP A 155 -2.20 12.64 -10.75
C ASP A 155 -3.15 12.62 -11.94
N ARG A 156 -3.15 11.53 -12.72
CA ARG A 156 -4.03 11.33 -13.87
C ARG A 156 -5.51 11.25 -13.50
N PHE A 157 -5.80 10.94 -12.24
CA PHE A 157 -7.14 10.72 -11.71
C PHE A 157 -7.49 11.66 -10.56
N SER A 158 -6.60 12.60 -10.27
CA SER A 158 -6.87 13.71 -9.35
C SER A 158 -7.63 14.79 -10.13
N ASN A 159 -8.79 15.22 -9.62
CA ASN A 159 -9.60 16.27 -10.25
C ASN A 159 -8.97 17.66 -10.13
#